data_AF-A0A7W1ZZB4-F1
#
_entry.id   AF-A0A7W1ZZB4-F1
#
_cell.length_a   1.000
_cell.length_b   1.000
_cell.length_c   1.000
_cell.angle_alpha   90.00
_cell.angle_beta   90.00
_cell.angle_gamma   90.00
#
_symmetry.space_group_name_H-M   'P 1'
#
loop_
_entity.id
_entity.type
_entity.pdbx_description
1 polymer ?
#
loop_
_entity_poly.entity_id
_entity_poly.type
_entity_poly.pdbx_seq_one_letter_code
_entity_poly.pdbx_strand_id
1 'polypeptide(L)'
;MSKSIPLDKTVFTIFCSLFFSVLTFGQSGDLRGDLNRSFKEFNLVRINQRAALQRVESNQSLIIPTAEKIFELILTPRDLRAGNYRAEDTNVSGIRQIEKSKVTTFKGKIAGETASEVRLTIDGAKIEGYFFTANEKFYIEPARKFSRKASAE
;
A
#
# COMPACT_ATOMS: atom_id res chain seq x y z
N MET A 1 35.20 24.24 64.28
CA MET A 1 34.38 24.01 63.07
C MET A 1 35.30 23.59 61.94
N SER A 2 35.04 22.39 61.43
CA SER A 2 35.79 21.67 60.41
C SER A 2 35.56 22.24 59.01
N LYS A 3 36.58 22.19 58.15
CA LYS A 3 36.46 21.58 56.80
C LYS A 3 37.82 21.45 56.13
N SER A 4 38.36 20.24 56.18
CA SER A 4 39.26 19.66 55.18
C SER A 4 38.40 18.97 54.11
N ILE A 5 38.73 19.14 52.83
CA ILE A 5 38.28 18.26 51.75
C ILE A 5 39.49 17.98 50.86
N PRO A 6 39.97 16.73 50.77
CA PRO A 6 41.07 16.38 49.88
C PRO A 6 40.58 16.19 48.44
N LEU A 7 41.45 16.60 47.51
CA LEU A 7 41.37 16.37 46.08
C LEU A 7 41.69 14.90 45.81
N ASP A 8 40.75 14.13 45.24
CA ASP A 8 41.03 12.74 44.86
C ASP A 8 40.31 12.32 43.57
N LYS A 9 41.04 11.49 42.81
CA LYS A 9 40.65 10.55 41.72
C LYS A 9 40.24 11.10 40.35
N THR A 10 41.22 11.04 39.45
CA THR A 10 41.19 10.24 38.20
C THR A 10 39.79 9.76 37.77
N VAL A 11 39.20 10.42 36.77
CA VAL A 11 38.10 9.84 36.00
C VAL A 11 38.49 9.80 34.53
N PHE A 12 38.96 8.61 34.17
CA PHE A 12 39.17 8.09 32.83
C PHE A 12 37.89 8.27 32.00
N THR A 13 37.87 9.23 31.09
CA THR A 13 36.73 9.42 30.18
C THR A 13 36.83 8.35 29.09
N ILE A 14 36.04 7.29 29.24
CA ILE A 14 35.84 6.26 28.22
C ILE A 14 35.07 6.90 27.06
N PHE A 15 35.75 7.10 25.93
CA PHE A 15 35.14 7.49 24.67
C PHE A 15 34.36 6.28 24.13
N CYS A 16 33.10 6.15 24.52
CA CYS A 16 32.21 5.10 24.05
C CYS A 16 31.74 5.45 22.63
N SER A 17 32.57 5.11 21.63
CA SER A 17 32.19 5.17 20.22
C SER A 17 31.15 4.09 19.92
N LEU A 18 29.87 4.43 20.11
CA LEU A 18 28.74 3.67 19.59
C LEU A 18 28.83 3.70 18.06
N PHE A 19 29.43 2.66 17.47
CA PHE A 19 29.16 2.28 16.10
C PHE A 19 27.68 1.91 16.01
N PHE A 20 26.83 2.90 15.71
CA PHE A 20 25.53 2.67 15.14
C PHE A 20 25.76 2.04 13.77
N SER A 21 25.85 0.70 13.74
CA SER A 21 25.72 -0.07 12.52
C SER A 21 24.29 0.13 12.03
N VAL A 22 24.10 1.15 11.21
CA VAL A 22 22.89 1.30 10.40
C VAL A 22 22.92 0.14 9.42
N LEU A 23 22.12 -0.90 9.70
CA LEU A 23 21.80 -1.94 8.74
C LEU A 23 20.98 -1.28 7.62
N THR A 24 21.65 -0.72 6.64
CA THR A 24 21.03 -0.35 5.38
C THR A 24 20.66 -1.65 4.66
N PHE A 25 19.37 -2.00 4.71
CA PHE A 25 18.79 -3.11 3.98
C PHE A 25 19.07 -2.97 2.47
N GLY A 26 20.06 -3.69 1.97
CA GLY A 26 20.48 -3.75 0.56
C GLY A 26 19.49 -4.44 -0.38
N GLN A 27 18.28 -4.81 0.07
CA GLN A 27 17.26 -5.47 -0.75
C GLN A 27 16.39 -4.50 -1.57
N SER A 28 16.36 -3.22 -1.19
CA SER A 28 15.54 -2.20 -1.86
C SER A 28 16.08 -1.79 -3.24
N GLY A 29 17.41 -1.81 -3.43
CA GLY A 29 18.05 -1.38 -4.69
C GLY A 29 17.67 -2.25 -5.89
N ASP A 30 17.55 -3.55 -5.65
CA ASP A 30 17.23 -4.55 -6.66
C ASP A 30 15.77 -4.48 -7.14
N LEU A 31 14.82 -4.36 -6.21
CA LEU A 31 13.41 -4.12 -6.53
C LEU A 31 13.26 -2.82 -7.32
N ARG A 32 13.91 -1.75 -6.85
CA ARG A 32 13.85 -0.45 -7.53
C ARG A 32 14.48 -0.52 -8.92
N GLY A 33 15.56 -1.27 -9.09
CA GLY A 33 16.19 -1.54 -10.38
C GLY A 33 15.25 -2.23 -11.38
N ASP A 34 14.50 -3.25 -10.93
CA ASP A 34 13.49 -3.92 -11.76
C ASP A 34 12.36 -2.95 -12.17
N LEU A 35 11.88 -2.12 -11.23
CA LEU A 35 10.83 -1.14 -11.49
C LEU A 35 11.28 -0.02 -12.44
N ASN A 36 12.52 0.47 -12.32
CA ASN A 36 13.11 1.48 -13.22
C ASN A 36 13.17 1.02 -14.69
N ARG A 37 13.11 -0.29 -14.97
CA ARG A 37 13.05 -0.82 -16.36
C ARG A 37 11.65 -0.71 -16.96
N SER A 38 10.61 -0.70 -16.12
CA SER A 38 9.21 -0.69 -16.56
C SER A 38 8.58 0.70 -16.45
N PHE A 39 9.08 1.53 -15.53
CA PHE A 39 8.50 2.83 -15.19
C PHE A 39 9.58 3.92 -15.16
N LYS A 40 9.24 5.07 -15.74
CA LYS A 40 10.07 6.28 -15.62
C LYS A 40 9.96 6.89 -14.22
N GLU A 41 8.74 6.91 -13.69
CA GLU A 41 8.41 7.50 -12.40
C GLU A 41 7.46 6.57 -11.65
N PHE A 42 7.73 6.36 -10.36
CA PHE A 42 6.88 5.55 -9.49
C PHE A 42 7.12 5.88 -8.01
N ASN A 43 6.07 5.68 -7.22
CA ASN A 43 6.13 5.65 -5.77
C ASN A 43 5.94 4.21 -5.31
N LEU A 44 6.86 3.70 -4.49
CA LEU A 44 6.69 2.38 -3.86
C LEU A 44 5.91 2.56 -2.55
N VAL A 45 4.73 1.96 -2.47
CA VAL A 45 3.85 2.05 -1.30
C VAL A 45 3.56 0.65 -0.79
N ARG A 46 3.80 0.40 0.51
CA ARG A 46 3.36 -0.83 1.16
C ARG A 46 1.97 -0.64 1.75
N ILE A 47 1.03 -1.47 1.31
CA ILE A 47 -0.36 -1.44 1.77
C ILE A 47 -0.72 -2.83 2.27
N ASN A 48 -1.25 -2.92 3.49
CA ASN A 48 -1.88 -4.14 3.99
C ASN A 48 -3.23 -4.32 3.29
N GLN A 49 -3.31 -5.26 2.36
CA GLN A 49 -4.47 -5.41 1.46
C GLN A 49 -5.73 -5.81 2.23
N ARG A 50 -5.61 -6.65 3.26
CA ARG A 50 -6.76 -7.07 4.09
C ARG A 50 -7.32 -5.90 4.89
N ALA A 51 -6.45 -5.13 5.54
CA ALA A 51 -6.85 -3.94 6.29
C ALA A 51 -7.44 -2.86 5.37
N ALA A 52 -6.88 -2.69 4.18
CA ALA A 52 -7.40 -1.79 3.16
C ALA A 52 -8.81 -2.21 2.71
N LEU A 53 -9.02 -3.49 2.38
CA LEU A 53 -10.34 -4.00 2.01
C LEU A 53 -11.36 -3.80 3.14
N GLN A 54 -11.00 -4.14 4.39
CA GLN A 54 -11.86 -3.92 5.55
C GLN A 54 -12.24 -2.45 5.74
N ARG A 55 -11.28 -1.53 5.57
CA ARG A 55 -11.53 -0.09 5.67
C ARG A 55 -12.46 0.42 4.57
N VAL A 56 -12.31 -0.09 3.36
CA VAL A 56 -13.20 0.28 2.25
C VAL A 56 -14.61 -0.28 2.48
N GLU A 57 -14.73 -1.48 3.03
CA GLU A 57 -16.02 -2.07 3.41
C GLU A 57 -16.70 -1.32 4.58
N SER A 58 -15.95 -0.82 5.57
CA SER A 58 -16.52 -0.17 6.76
C SER A 58 -16.68 1.34 6.65
N ASN A 59 -15.66 2.02 6.11
CA ASN A 59 -15.53 3.49 6.13
C ASN A 59 -15.53 4.09 4.72
N GLN A 60 -15.64 3.27 3.67
CA GLN A 60 -15.66 3.74 2.28
C GLN A 60 -14.42 4.57 1.92
N SER A 61 -13.27 4.33 2.56
CA SER A 61 -12.05 5.08 2.24
C SER A 61 -10.77 4.23 2.15
N LEU A 62 -9.87 4.67 1.27
CA LEU A 62 -8.53 4.11 1.10
C LEU A 62 -7.50 5.23 1.13
N ILE A 63 -6.45 5.07 1.95
CA ILE A 63 -5.37 6.05 2.07
C ILE A 63 -4.16 5.56 1.25
N ILE A 64 -3.70 6.40 0.33
CA ILE A 64 -2.50 6.16 -0.48
C ILE A 64 -1.44 7.21 -0.13
N PRO A 65 -0.46 6.89 0.72
CA PRO A 65 0.65 7.78 0.99
C PRO A 65 1.66 7.72 -0.17
N THR A 66 1.98 8.87 -0.76
CA THR A 66 3.08 9.03 -1.72
C THR A 66 4.18 9.90 -1.11
N ALA A 67 5.32 10.05 -1.79
CA ALA A 67 6.38 10.94 -1.34
C ALA A 67 5.94 12.42 -1.28
N GLU A 68 4.99 12.82 -2.13
CA GLU A 68 4.58 14.22 -2.31
C GLU A 68 3.35 14.58 -1.49
N LYS A 69 2.35 13.70 -1.46
CA LYS A 69 1.12 13.91 -0.69
C LYS A 69 0.42 12.61 -0.30
N ILE A 70 -0.49 12.72 0.65
CA ILE A 70 -1.39 11.64 1.04
C ILE A 70 -2.72 11.82 0.31
N PHE A 71 -3.13 10.81 -0.44
CA PHE A 71 -4.45 10.78 -1.07
C PHE A 71 -5.42 9.99 -0.18
N GLU A 72 -6.53 10.62 0.20
CA GLU A 72 -7.68 9.89 0.72
C GLU A 72 -8.70 9.68 -0.41
N LEU A 73 -8.90 8.42 -0.79
CA LEU A 73 -9.83 8.01 -1.83
C LEU A 73 -11.14 7.60 -1.16
N ILE A 74 -12.22 8.31 -1.46
CA ILE A 74 -13.57 7.99 -1.00
C ILE A 74 -14.25 7.11 -2.05
N LEU A 75 -14.61 5.89 -1.66
CA LEU A 75 -14.94 4.77 -2.53
C LEU A 75 -16.34 4.23 -2.28
N THR A 76 -17.02 3.89 -3.36
CA THR A 76 -18.32 3.20 -3.33
C THR A 76 -18.23 1.93 -4.17
N PRO A 77 -18.85 0.82 -3.74
CA PRO A 77 -18.93 -0.39 -4.57
C PRO A 77 -19.56 -0.08 -5.93
N ARG A 78 -19.00 -0.65 -6.98
CA ARG A 78 -19.49 -0.55 -8.35
C ARG A 78 -19.47 -1.93 -8.97
N ASP A 79 -20.60 -2.63 -8.94
CA ASP A 79 -20.73 -3.90 -9.64
C ASP A 79 -20.60 -3.69 -11.16
N LEU A 80 -19.67 -4.40 -11.79
CA LEU A 80 -19.46 -4.36 -13.24
C LEU A 80 -20.24 -5.45 -13.98
N ARG A 81 -20.89 -6.35 -13.25
CA ARG A 81 -21.65 -7.46 -13.81
C ARG A 81 -22.95 -6.95 -14.42
N ALA A 82 -23.41 -7.60 -15.48
CA ALA A 82 -24.70 -7.29 -16.09
C ALA A 82 -25.87 -7.55 -15.12
N GLY A 83 -27.00 -6.87 -15.30
CA GLY A 83 -28.18 -7.04 -14.44
C GLY A 83 -28.71 -8.48 -14.39
N ASN A 84 -28.56 -9.22 -15.49
CA ASN A 84 -28.93 -10.63 -15.62
C ASN A 84 -27.76 -11.61 -15.34
N TYR A 85 -26.65 -11.14 -14.77
CA TYR A 85 -25.53 -12.01 -14.43
C TYR A 85 -25.93 -13.10 -13.44
N ARG A 86 -25.50 -14.33 -13.71
CA ARG A 86 -25.64 -15.50 -12.85
C ARG A 86 -24.28 -16.16 -12.68
N ALA A 87 -23.96 -16.56 -11.44
CA ALA A 87 -22.80 -17.39 -11.17
C ALA A 87 -23.22 -18.85 -11.27
N GLU A 88 -22.44 -19.66 -11.97
CA GLU A 88 -22.73 -21.07 -12.20
C GLU A 88 -21.49 -21.92 -11.93
N ASP A 89 -21.73 -23.14 -11.45
CA ASP A 89 -20.75 -24.19 -11.29
C ASP A 89 -21.09 -25.31 -12.26
N THR A 90 -20.10 -25.73 -13.07
CA THR A 90 -20.24 -26.80 -14.06
C THR A 90 -19.44 -27.99 -13.60
N ASN A 91 -20.13 -29.10 -13.35
CA ASN A 91 -19.51 -30.36 -12.91
C ASN A 91 -20.15 -31.56 -13.61
N VAL A 92 -19.78 -32.78 -13.20
CA VAL A 92 -20.28 -34.03 -13.81
C VAL A 92 -21.80 -34.20 -13.74
N SER A 93 -22.48 -33.49 -12.82
CA SER A 93 -23.94 -33.51 -12.67
C SER A 93 -24.65 -32.41 -13.49
N GLY A 94 -23.92 -31.63 -14.28
CA GLY A 94 -24.45 -30.54 -15.11
C GLY A 94 -24.12 -29.15 -14.59
N ILE A 95 -24.96 -28.18 -14.95
CA ILE A 95 -24.81 -26.76 -14.58
C ILE A 95 -25.73 -26.47 -13.40
N ARG A 96 -25.18 -25.93 -12.31
CA ARG A 96 -25.95 -25.44 -11.17
C ARG A 96 -25.65 -23.96 -10.91
N GLN A 97 -26.67 -23.21 -10.56
CA GLN A 97 -26.48 -21.84 -10.07
C GLN A 97 -25.81 -21.85 -8.69
N ILE A 98 -24.86 -20.94 -8.49
CA ILE A 98 -24.17 -20.71 -7.21
C ILE A 98 -24.34 -19.26 -6.75
N GLU A 99 -23.94 -18.99 -5.50
CA GLU A 99 -23.94 -17.64 -4.95
C GLU A 99 -22.97 -16.73 -5.70
N LYS A 100 -23.37 -15.47 -5.89
CA LYS A 100 -22.52 -14.46 -6.50
C LYS A 100 -21.40 -14.07 -5.53
N SER A 101 -20.17 -14.00 -6.03
CA SER A 101 -19.06 -13.44 -5.24
C SER A 101 -19.32 -11.98 -4.86
N LYS A 102 -18.67 -11.52 -3.77
CA LYS A 102 -18.67 -10.11 -3.36
C LYS A 102 -18.21 -9.19 -4.48
N VAL A 103 -18.72 -7.96 -4.51
CA VAL A 103 -18.24 -6.90 -5.41
C VAL A 103 -16.86 -6.46 -4.93
N THR A 104 -15.87 -6.54 -5.80
CA THR A 104 -14.47 -6.13 -5.54
C THR A 104 -14.07 -4.90 -6.34
N THR A 105 -14.98 -4.32 -7.10
CA THR A 105 -14.76 -3.15 -7.94
C THR A 105 -15.41 -1.92 -7.33
N PHE A 106 -14.67 -0.81 -7.36
CA PHE A 106 -15.02 0.42 -6.66
C PHE A 106 -14.88 1.63 -7.59
N LYS A 107 -15.73 2.64 -7.38
CA LYS A 107 -15.62 3.97 -7.99
C LYS A 107 -15.62 5.04 -6.92
N GLY A 108 -15.01 6.19 -7.18
CA GLY A 108 -14.89 7.19 -6.15
C GLY A 108 -14.31 8.53 -6.61
N LYS A 109 -13.93 9.32 -5.60
CA LYS A 109 -13.29 10.63 -5.71
C LYS A 109 -12.16 10.72 -4.68
N ILE A 110 -11.20 11.60 -4.92
CA ILE A 110 -10.25 12.04 -3.90
C ILE A 110 -10.97 13.03 -2.97
N ALA A 111 -10.80 12.89 -1.66
CA ALA A 111 -11.37 13.78 -0.67
C ALA A 111 -10.98 15.24 -0.95
N GLY A 112 -11.97 16.13 -1.01
CA GLY A 112 -11.75 17.55 -1.32
C GLY A 112 -11.55 17.89 -2.80
N GLU A 113 -11.41 16.91 -3.71
CA GLU A 113 -11.21 17.16 -5.15
C GLU A 113 -12.41 16.67 -5.97
N THR A 114 -13.38 17.56 -6.26
CA THR A 114 -14.63 17.19 -6.95
C THR A 114 -14.44 16.72 -8.40
N ALA A 115 -13.45 17.29 -9.10
CA ALA A 115 -13.13 16.95 -10.48
C ALA A 115 -12.37 15.61 -10.62
N SER A 116 -11.87 15.04 -9.53
CA SER A 116 -11.11 13.78 -9.55
C SER A 116 -11.96 12.59 -9.99
N GLU A 117 -11.36 11.44 -10.26
CA GLU A 117 -12.09 10.17 -10.34
C GLU A 117 -11.19 9.05 -9.87
N VAL A 118 -11.80 8.05 -9.25
CA VAL A 118 -11.13 6.85 -8.77
C VAL A 118 -11.84 5.63 -9.33
N ARG A 119 -11.07 4.66 -9.86
CA ARG A 119 -11.55 3.36 -10.31
C ARG A 119 -10.58 2.29 -9.84
N LEU A 120 -11.03 1.44 -8.92
CA LEU A 120 -10.17 0.43 -8.30
C LEU A 120 -10.82 -0.93 -8.32
N THR A 121 -9.97 -1.95 -8.39
CA THR A 121 -10.27 -3.32 -7.98
C THR A 121 -9.50 -3.58 -6.69
N ILE A 122 -10.22 -3.94 -5.64
CA ILE A 122 -9.67 -4.27 -4.33
C ILE A 122 -10.21 -5.65 -3.99
N ASP A 123 -9.32 -6.64 -4.00
CA ASP A 123 -9.60 -7.97 -3.49
C ASP A 123 -8.58 -8.33 -2.40
N GLY A 124 -8.83 -9.40 -1.64
CA GLY A 124 -7.96 -9.80 -0.54
C GLY A 124 -6.51 -10.12 -0.93
N ALA A 125 -6.19 -10.12 -2.24
CA ALA A 125 -4.86 -10.40 -2.77
C ALA A 125 -4.21 -9.19 -3.48
N LYS A 126 -4.98 -8.23 -3.99
CA LYS A 126 -4.46 -7.07 -4.74
C LYS A 126 -5.33 -5.81 -4.62
N ILE A 127 -4.66 -4.69 -4.82
CA ILE A 127 -5.24 -3.38 -5.05
C ILE A 127 -4.67 -2.91 -6.38
N GLU A 128 -5.54 -2.63 -7.35
CA GLU A 128 -5.13 -2.14 -8.67
C GLU A 128 -6.15 -1.19 -9.26
N GLY A 129 -5.72 -0.35 -10.21
CA GLY A 129 -6.59 0.55 -10.94
C GLY A 129 -5.95 1.92 -11.13
N TYR A 130 -6.76 2.96 -11.14
CA TYR A 130 -6.26 4.31 -11.35
C TYR A 130 -7.09 5.34 -10.60
N PHE A 131 -6.50 6.51 -10.41
CA PHE A 131 -7.21 7.73 -10.08
C PHE A 131 -6.61 8.90 -10.83
N PHE A 132 -7.39 9.94 -11.05
CA PHE A 132 -6.87 11.20 -11.60
C PHE A 132 -7.23 12.37 -10.71
N THR A 133 -6.28 13.30 -10.60
CA THR A 133 -6.49 14.66 -10.10
C THR A 133 -6.91 15.54 -11.28
N ALA A 134 -7.04 16.86 -11.07
CA ALA A 134 -7.32 17.79 -12.17
C ALA A 134 -6.28 17.76 -13.30
N ASN A 135 -5.02 17.45 -12.98
CA ASN A 135 -3.88 17.63 -13.90
C ASN A 135 -3.14 16.33 -14.22
N GLU A 136 -3.35 15.27 -13.46
CA GLU A 136 -2.50 14.09 -13.51
C GLU A 136 -3.29 12.81 -13.27
N LYS A 137 -2.86 11.73 -13.93
CA LYS A 137 -3.41 10.39 -13.78
C LYS A 137 -2.38 9.46 -13.16
N PHE A 138 -2.77 8.84 -12.06
CA PHE A 138 -1.99 7.87 -11.32
C PHE A 138 -2.52 6.46 -11.54
N TYR A 139 -1.62 5.50 -11.69
CA TYR A 139 -1.93 4.08 -11.75
C TYR A 139 -1.46 3.39 -10.46
N ILE A 140 -2.31 2.54 -9.90
CA ILE A 140 -1.97 1.69 -8.77
C ILE A 140 -1.79 0.28 -9.31
N GLU A 141 -0.58 -0.25 -9.20
CA GLU A 141 -0.24 -1.57 -9.72
C GLU A 141 0.55 -2.37 -8.67
N PRO A 142 0.25 -3.67 -8.48
CA PRO A 142 1.05 -4.53 -7.62
C PRO A 142 2.49 -4.65 -8.16
N ALA A 143 3.49 -4.23 -7.38
CA ALA A 143 4.90 -4.31 -7.78
C ALA A 143 5.35 -5.73 -8.16
N ARG A 144 4.71 -6.76 -7.60
CA ARG A 144 4.96 -8.18 -7.94
C ARG A 144 4.71 -8.54 -9.41
N LYS A 145 3.95 -7.73 -10.16
CA LYS A 145 3.79 -7.88 -11.62
C LYS A 145 5.10 -7.61 -12.37
N PHE A 146 6.01 -6.84 -11.78
CA PHE A 146 7.23 -6.34 -12.42
C PHE A 146 8.51 -6.83 -11.74
N SER A 147 8.43 -7.27 -10.47
CA SER A 147 9.56 -7.87 -9.77
C SER A 147 9.11 -8.98 -8.82
N ARG A 148 9.71 -10.17 -8.95
CA ARG A 148 9.49 -11.29 -8.02
C ARG A 148 9.93 -10.96 -6.59
N LYS A 149 10.81 -9.97 -6.42
CA LYS A 149 11.35 -9.54 -5.12
C LYS A 149 10.31 -8.77 -4.30
N ALA A 150 9.29 -8.19 -4.94
CA ALA A 150 8.20 -7.50 -4.26
C ALA A 150 7.27 -8.42 -3.45
N SER A 151 7.37 -9.75 -3.63
CA SER A 151 6.62 -10.74 -2.84
C SER A 151 7.36 -11.19 -1.57
N ALA A 152 8.60 -10.74 -1.36
CA ALA A 152 9.45 -11.12 -0.24
C ALA A 152 9.51 -10.07 0.89
N GLU A 153 8.75 -8.97 0.77
CA GLU A 153 8.67 -7.83 1.71
C GLU A 153 7.27 -7.65 2.30
#